data_AF-A0A8H6DAY7-F1
#
_entry.id   AF-A0A8H6DAY7-F1
#
_cell.length_a   1.000
_cell.length_b   1.000
_cell.length_c   1.000
_cell.angle_alpha   90.00
_cell.angle_beta   90.00
_cell.angle_gamma   90.00
#
_symmetry.space_group_name_H-M   'P 1'
#
loop_
_entity.id
_entity.type
_entity.pdbx_description
1 polymer ?
#
loop_
_entity_poly.entity_id
_entity_poly.type
_entity_poly.pdbx_seq_one_letter_code
_entity_poly.pdbx_strand_id
1 'polypeptide(L)'
;MQRFDLYQRPGDMGQEANGDGLLLRRCRDKLAAHIEAERRIGVKVEPAEIILKTKQSHAYTWTYTAEVAHLFSQDLEDHGIEAYQRLCIEVGRSFHAVSFAKSDLAGSQPRSGSPPPFCVPTFNVEAMEYDDVTKRGTLLSHQLSMMETSAAYDAITRVQLQKNIYTLQYENERLAQEARQQREDAAYHRDFFYRLLEATDQLNLTIADIHQDYIRTVNVSMFPRHDVSSL
;
A
#
# COMPACT_ATOMS: atom_id res chain seq x y z
N MET A 1 6.01 -54.84 -0.04
CA MET A 1 4.59 -54.61 -0.39
C MET A 1 4.48 -53.16 -0.88
N GLN A 2 4.67 -52.86 -2.16
CA GLN A 2 3.72 -52.98 -3.28
C GLN A 2 2.36 -52.28 -3.05
N ARG A 3 2.27 -51.07 -3.65
CA ARG A 3 1.17 -50.45 -4.42
C ARG A 3 -0.26 -50.94 -4.18
N PHE A 4 -1.17 -49.98 -3.98
CA PHE A 4 -2.26 -49.76 -4.94
C PHE A 4 -2.59 -48.27 -5.05
N ASP A 5 -2.22 -47.71 -6.21
CA ASP A 5 -2.80 -46.50 -6.77
C ASP A 5 -4.24 -46.79 -7.19
N LEU A 6 -5.16 -45.87 -6.88
CA LEU A 6 -6.42 -45.71 -7.61
C LEU A 6 -6.72 -44.22 -7.76
N TYR A 7 -6.62 -43.79 -9.02
CA TYR A 7 -7.11 -42.58 -9.68
C TYR A 7 -8.45 -42.06 -9.08
N GLN A 8 -8.82 -40.78 -9.09
CA GLN A 8 -8.75 -39.79 -10.19
C GLN A 8 -9.15 -38.39 -9.63
N ARG A 9 -8.48 -37.31 -10.07
CA ARG A 9 -9.03 -35.93 -10.17
C ARG A 9 -9.90 -35.85 -11.45
N PRO A 10 -10.86 -34.91 -11.65
CA PRO A 10 -10.64 -33.45 -11.53
C PRO A 10 -11.88 -32.58 -11.15
N GLY A 11 -11.65 -31.30 -10.88
CA GLY A 11 -12.66 -30.26 -10.57
C GLY A 11 -12.17 -29.41 -9.39
N ASP A 12 -11.22 -28.51 -9.57
CA ASP A 12 -11.33 -27.20 -10.22
C ASP A 12 -12.21 -26.19 -9.45
N MET A 13 -11.57 -25.07 -9.13
CA MET A 13 -12.11 -23.72 -8.84
C MET A 13 -12.90 -23.52 -7.54
N GLY A 14 -12.27 -22.83 -6.59
CA GLY A 14 -13.02 -22.16 -5.53
C GLY A 14 -12.22 -21.64 -4.35
N GLN A 15 -11.00 -21.10 -4.53
CA GLN A 15 -10.30 -20.48 -3.40
C GLN A 15 -9.26 -19.42 -3.79
N GLU A 16 -9.58 -18.57 -4.78
CA GLU A 16 -8.87 -17.29 -5.00
C GLU A 16 -9.77 -16.06 -4.77
N ALA A 17 -11.00 -16.24 -4.25
CA ALA A 17 -11.99 -15.17 -4.15
C ALA A 17 -11.82 -14.21 -2.95
N ASN A 18 -10.80 -14.38 -2.09
CA ASN A 18 -10.77 -13.66 -0.81
C ASN A 18 -9.83 -12.42 -0.79
N GLY A 19 -8.88 -12.32 -1.72
CA GLY A 19 -8.02 -11.13 -1.85
C GLY A 19 -8.63 -10.06 -2.75
N ASP A 20 -9.21 -10.49 -3.87
CA ASP A 20 -9.68 -9.61 -4.94
C ASP A 20 -10.94 -8.84 -4.55
N GLY A 21 -11.86 -9.50 -3.83
CA GLY A 21 -13.08 -8.88 -3.33
C GLY A 21 -12.82 -7.76 -2.31
N LEU A 22 -11.77 -7.88 -1.50
CA LEU A 22 -11.38 -6.85 -0.53
C LEU A 22 -10.77 -5.63 -1.21
N LEU A 23 -9.95 -5.83 -2.24
CA LEU A 23 -9.35 -4.75 -3.01
C LEU A 23 -10.40 -4.01 -3.86
N LEU A 24 -11.33 -4.74 -4.47
CA LEU A 24 -12.47 -4.18 -5.19
C LEU A 24 -13.31 -3.28 -4.26
N ARG A 25 -13.65 -3.75 -3.06
CA ARG A 25 -14.41 -2.97 -2.08
C ARG A 25 -13.68 -1.69 -1.67
N ARG A 26 -12.38 -1.78 -1.38
CA ARG A 26 -11.55 -0.62 -1.04
C ARG A 26 -11.44 0.38 -2.19
N CYS A 27 -11.40 -0.10 -3.43
CA CYS A 27 -11.40 0.74 -4.62
C CYS A 27 -12.74 1.47 -4.76
N ARG A 28 -13.86 0.76 -4.61
CA ARG A 28 -15.21 1.35 -4.59
C ARG A 28 -15.34 2.44 -3.53
N ASP A 29 -14.91 2.17 -2.30
CA ASP A 29 -15.01 3.14 -1.21
C ASP A 29 -14.21 4.44 -1.51
N LYS A 30 -13.02 4.30 -2.11
CA LYS A 30 -12.22 5.46 -2.53
C LYS A 30 -12.86 6.25 -3.67
N LEU A 31 -13.44 5.55 -4.65
CA LEU A 31 -14.14 6.18 -5.77
C LEU A 31 -15.39 6.92 -5.27
N ALA A 32 -16.17 6.33 -4.35
CA ALA A 32 -17.33 6.97 -3.71
C ALA A 32 -16.91 8.25 -2.98
N ALA A 33 -15.87 8.14 -2.14
CA ALA A 33 -15.36 9.27 -1.38
C ALA A 33 -14.88 10.40 -2.31
N HIS A 34 -14.30 10.07 -3.46
CA HIS A 34 -13.90 11.08 -4.45
C HIS A 34 -15.10 11.77 -5.09
N ILE A 35 -16.14 11.03 -5.47
CA ILE A 35 -17.38 11.59 -6.04
C ILE A 35 -18.09 12.50 -5.00
N GLU A 36 -18.14 12.08 -3.74
CA GLU A 36 -18.70 12.87 -2.64
C GLU A 36 -17.88 14.12 -2.33
N ALA A 37 -16.54 14.01 -2.37
CA ALA A 37 -15.63 15.14 -2.15
C ALA A 37 -15.64 16.14 -3.31
N GLU A 38 -16.02 15.70 -4.52
CA GLU A 38 -16.12 16.57 -5.68
C GLU A 38 -17.34 17.49 -5.56
N ARG A 39 -17.08 18.70 -5.05
CA ARG A 39 -18.07 19.74 -4.73
C ARG A 39 -18.97 20.13 -5.91
N ARG A 40 -18.59 19.78 -7.15
CA ARG A 40 -19.33 20.04 -8.39
C ARG A 40 -20.46 19.05 -8.66
N ILE A 41 -20.43 17.87 -8.03
CA ILE A 41 -21.42 16.81 -8.24
C ILE A 41 -22.48 16.86 -7.15
N GLY A 42 -22.07 16.96 -5.88
CA GLY A 42 -23.00 17.10 -4.76
C GLY A 42 -23.97 15.92 -4.58
N VAL A 43 -23.68 14.76 -5.19
CA VAL A 43 -24.49 13.55 -5.11
C VAL A 43 -23.76 12.53 -4.23
N LYS A 44 -24.46 12.02 -3.23
CA LYS A 44 -24.02 10.90 -2.41
C LYS A 44 -24.30 9.60 -3.19
N VAL A 45 -23.25 8.91 -3.63
CA VAL A 45 -23.35 7.67 -4.39
C VAL A 45 -22.86 6.52 -3.52
N GLU A 46 -23.67 5.46 -3.38
CA GLU A 46 -23.23 4.30 -2.60
C GLU A 46 -22.06 3.58 -3.30
N PRO A 47 -21.07 3.05 -2.55
CA PRO A 47 -19.94 2.33 -3.13
C PRO A 47 -20.33 1.15 -4.02
N ALA A 48 -21.50 0.54 -3.79
CA ALA A 48 -22.04 -0.55 -4.59
C ALA A 48 -22.62 -0.08 -5.96
N GLU A 49 -22.95 1.20 -6.09
CA GLU A 49 -23.56 1.79 -7.30
C GLU A 49 -22.52 2.49 -8.20
N ILE A 50 -21.23 2.32 -7.90
CA ILE A 50 -20.17 2.92 -8.70
C ILE A 50 -19.97 2.13 -9.97
N ILE A 51 -20.18 2.82 -11.10
CA ILE A 51 -20.06 2.25 -12.44
C ILE A 51 -19.00 3.09 -13.17
N LEU A 52 -17.99 2.43 -13.73
CA LEU A 52 -16.96 3.08 -14.54
C LEU A 52 -17.52 3.49 -15.91
N LYS A 53 -18.41 2.67 -16.49
CA LYS A 53 -19.14 3.00 -17.72
C LYS A 53 -20.41 3.79 -17.42
N THR A 54 -20.25 5.08 -17.21
CA THR A 54 -21.39 5.98 -17.01
C THR A 54 -22.11 6.24 -18.33
N LYS A 55 -23.42 6.01 -18.37
CA LYS A 55 -24.33 6.47 -19.45
C LYS A 55 -24.86 7.87 -19.13
N GLN A 56 -25.47 8.54 -20.11
CA GLN A 56 -26.06 9.88 -19.95
C GLN A 56 -27.19 9.95 -18.89
N SER A 57 -27.68 8.81 -18.41
CA SER A 57 -28.68 8.68 -17.36
C SER A 57 -28.11 8.63 -15.94
N HIS A 58 -26.78 8.60 -15.77
CA HIS A 58 -26.15 8.50 -14.46
C HIS A 58 -25.88 9.88 -13.86
N ALA A 59 -25.86 9.94 -12.53
CA ALA A 59 -25.69 11.17 -11.76
C ALA A 59 -24.33 11.87 -12.00
N TYR A 60 -23.34 11.12 -12.48
CA TYR A 60 -21.99 11.61 -12.79
C TYR A 60 -21.46 10.93 -14.05
N THR A 61 -20.49 11.59 -14.68
CA THR A 61 -19.63 11.05 -15.75
C THR A 61 -18.18 11.13 -15.31
N TRP A 62 -17.32 10.32 -15.92
CA TRP A 62 -15.87 10.38 -15.68
C TRP A 62 -15.19 11.20 -16.77
N THR A 63 -14.33 12.13 -16.39
CA THR A 63 -13.36 12.78 -17.28
C THR A 63 -12.01 12.15 -17.00
N TYR A 64 -11.32 11.69 -18.05
CA TYR A 64 -10.07 10.95 -17.90
C TYR A 64 -9.09 11.27 -19.03
N THR A 65 -7.80 11.13 -18.76
CA THR A 65 -6.73 11.29 -19.77
C THR A 65 -6.62 10.04 -20.66
N ALA A 66 -6.04 10.20 -21.85
CA ALA A 66 -5.89 9.11 -22.82
C ALA A 66 -5.12 7.89 -22.25
N GLU A 67 -4.23 8.12 -21.29
CA GLU A 67 -3.39 7.10 -20.66
C GLU A 67 -4.19 6.08 -19.82
N VAL A 68 -5.31 6.51 -19.23
CA VAL A 68 -6.17 5.68 -18.37
C VAL A 68 -7.47 5.27 -19.05
N ALA A 69 -7.70 5.66 -20.31
CA ALA A 69 -8.93 5.36 -21.07
C ALA A 69 -9.22 3.85 -21.16
N HIS A 70 -8.18 3.01 -21.20
CA HIS A 70 -8.31 1.55 -21.21
C HIS A 70 -8.99 1.01 -19.93
N LEU A 71 -8.85 1.70 -18.79
CA LEU A 71 -9.49 1.32 -17.52
C LEU A 71 -11.01 1.56 -17.53
N PHE A 72 -11.51 2.44 -18.41
CA PHE A 72 -12.95 2.73 -18.55
C PHE A 72 -13.63 1.87 -19.62
N SER A 73 -12.89 0.97 -20.27
CA SER A 73 -13.40 0.09 -21.34
C SER A 73 -14.13 -1.15 -20.81
N GLN A 74 -13.97 -1.48 -19.51
CA GLN A 74 -14.60 -2.61 -18.82
C GLN A 74 -15.25 -2.14 -17.51
N ASP A 75 -16.24 -2.90 -17.02
CA ASP A 75 -16.89 -2.58 -15.76
C ASP A 75 -15.97 -2.91 -14.58
N LEU A 76 -16.20 -2.28 -13.43
CA LEU A 76 -15.32 -2.42 -12.28
C LEU A 76 -15.17 -3.89 -11.85
N GLU A 77 -16.19 -4.73 -12.03
CA GLU A 77 -16.18 -6.14 -11.63
C GLU A 77 -15.35 -7.04 -12.56
N ASP A 78 -15.06 -6.58 -13.78
CA ASP A 78 -14.32 -7.34 -14.80
C ASP A 78 -12.81 -7.04 -14.77
N HIS A 79 -12.38 -6.11 -13.92
CA HIS A 79 -10.99 -5.69 -13.82
C HIS A 79 -10.16 -6.61 -12.93
N GLY A 80 -8.90 -6.81 -13.32
CA GLY A 80 -7.91 -7.51 -12.50
C GLY A 80 -7.32 -6.64 -11.39
N ILE A 81 -6.59 -7.26 -10.46
CA ILE A 81 -5.97 -6.63 -9.28
C ILE A 81 -5.15 -5.38 -9.64
N GLU A 82 -4.38 -5.42 -10.73
CA GLU A 82 -3.54 -4.30 -11.19
C GLU A 82 -4.36 -3.08 -11.61
N ALA A 83 -5.52 -3.30 -12.22
CA ALA A 83 -6.41 -2.22 -12.62
C ALA A 83 -7.06 -1.55 -11.40
N TYR A 84 -7.43 -2.30 -10.36
CA TYR A 84 -7.92 -1.71 -9.10
C TYR A 84 -6.88 -0.83 -8.42
N GLN A 85 -5.62 -1.25 -8.40
CA GLN A 85 -4.53 -0.46 -7.82
C GLN A 85 -4.31 0.82 -8.61
N ARG A 86 -4.28 0.75 -9.94
CA ARG A 86 -4.17 1.95 -10.79
C ARG A 86 -5.35 2.89 -10.59
N LEU A 87 -6.59 2.40 -10.60
CA LEU A 87 -7.78 3.21 -10.34
C LEU A 87 -7.72 3.89 -8.97
N CYS A 88 -7.25 3.20 -7.93
CA CYS A 88 -7.09 3.76 -6.58
C CYS A 88 -6.03 4.85 -6.45
N ILE A 89 -5.01 4.85 -7.32
CA ILE A 89 -3.88 5.79 -7.29
C ILE A 89 -4.17 6.99 -8.20
N GLU A 90 -4.81 6.74 -9.34
CA GLU A 90 -5.02 7.72 -10.40
C GLU A 90 -6.33 8.52 -10.25
N VAL A 91 -7.24 8.09 -9.36
CA VAL A 91 -8.45 8.84 -9.01
C VAL A 91 -8.08 10.22 -8.44
N GLY A 92 -8.63 11.27 -9.04
CA GLY A 92 -8.34 12.67 -8.71
C GLY A 92 -7.05 13.23 -9.32
N ARG A 93 -6.27 12.41 -10.05
CA ARG A 93 -5.05 12.85 -10.77
C ARG A 93 -5.24 12.77 -12.27
N SER A 94 -5.47 11.56 -12.77
CA SER A 94 -5.63 11.27 -14.20
C SER A 94 -7.09 11.14 -14.62
N PHE A 95 -8.00 10.95 -13.67
CA PHE A 95 -9.43 11.03 -13.91
C PHE A 95 -10.18 11.61 -12.71
N HIS A 96 -11.29 12.29 -12.96
CA HIS A 96 -12.18 12.84 -11.94
C HIS A 96 -13.64 12.66 -12.36
N ALA A 97 -14.54 12.68 -11.38
CA ALA A 97 -15.96 12.65 -11.65
C ALA A 97 -16.47 14.07 -11.97
N VAL A 98 -17.43 14.19 -12.87
CA VAL A 98 -18.09 15.45 -13.24
C VAL A 98 -19.59 15.21 -13.33
N SER A 99 -20.41 16.20 -12.94
CA SER A 99 -21.86 16.10 -13.10
C SER A 99 -22.23 16.21 -14.58
N PHE A 100 -23.32 15.55 -14.98
CA PHE A 100 -23.90 15.71 -16.32
C PHE A 100 -24.58 17.10 -16.40
N ALA A 101 -23.78 18.18 -16.43
CA ALA A 101 -24.28 19.52 -16.68
C ALA A 101 -24.58 19.64 -18.18
N LYS A 102 -25.87 19.76 -18.50
CA LYS A 102 -26.40 19.93 -19.86
C LYS A 102 -26.04 21.31 -20.40
N SER A 103 -24.77 21.55 -20.71
CA SER A 103 -24.28 22.89 -21.11
C SER A 103 -23.21 22.87 -22.20
N ASP A 104 -23.31 21.99 -23.20
CA ASP A 104 -22.42 22.03 -24.39
C ASP A 104 -23.19 21.90 -25.71
N LEU A 105 -24.31 22.61 -25.84
CA LEU A 105 -24.98 22.84 -27.13
C LEU A 105 -25.20 24.34 -27.36
N ALA A 106 -24.12 25.11 -27.39
CA ALA A 106 -24.12 26.47 -27.95
C ALA A 106 -23.40 26.45 -29.31
N GLY A 107 -24.02 25.76 -30.28
CA GLY A 107 -23.65 25.84 -31.68
C GLY A 107 -24.18 27.12 -32.31
N SER A 108 -23.33 28.15 -32.35
CA SER A 108 -23.11 29.09 -33.47
C SER A 108 -24.27 29.42 -34.43
N GLN A 109 -24.72 30.69 -34.40
CA GLN A 109 -25.27 31.36 -35.58
C GLN A 109 -24.92 32.86 -35.58
N PRO A 110 -24.11 33.37 -36.53
CA PRO A 110 -23.96 34.79 -36.77
C PRO A 110 -25.00 35.24 -37.82
N ARG A 111 -25.92 36.14 -37.46
CA ARG A 111 -26.73 36.86 -38.46
C ARG A 111 -26.21 38.28 -38.64
N SER A 112 -25.61 38.46 -39.81
CA SER A 112 -25.29 39.71 -40.48
C SER A 112 -26.52 40.62 -40.64
N GLY A 113 -26.33 41.93 -40.42
CA GLY A 113 -27.27 43.00 -40.71
C GLY A 113 -26.64 44.37 -40.44
N SER A 114 -26.50 45.17 -41.50
CA SER A 114 -25.77 46.44 -41.66
C SER A 114 -26.08 47.59 -40.67
N PRO A 115 -25.21 48.64 -40.59
CA PRO A 115 -25.25 49.70 -39.59
C PRO A 115 -26.03 50.96 -40.04
N PRO A 116 -26.56 51.81 -39.12
CA PRO A 116 -26.95 53.18 -39.43
C PRO A 116 -25.76 54.15 -39.27
N PRO A 117 -25.71 55.24 -40.05
CA PRO A 117 -24.62 56.20 -40.01
C PRO A 117 -24.81 57.17 -38.84
N PHE A 118 -23.69 57.71 -38.36
CA PHE A 118 -23.58 58.74 -37.32
C PHE A 118 -23.70 58.27 -35.87
N CYS A 119 -22.62 57.68 -35.37
CA CYS A 119 -22.13 57.99 -34.03
C CYS A 119 -20.61 58.13 -34.12
N VAL A 120 -20.11 59.35 -33.92
CA VAL A 120 -18.68 59.60 -33.70
C VAL A 120 -18.31 58.87 -32.41
N PRO A 121 -17.37 57.91 -32.40
CA PRO A 121 -16.83 57.41 -31.15
C PRO A 121 -15.83 58.44 -30.65
N THR A 122 -16.20 59.22 -29.63
CA THR A 122 -15.20 59.80 -28.75
C THR A 122 -14.51 58.62 -28.07
N PHE A 123 -13.33 58.28 -28.57
CA PHE A 123 -12.52 57.18 -28.04
C PHE A 123 -11.95 57.65 -26.70
N ASN A 124 -12.65 57.32 -25.62
CA ASN A 124 -12.15 57.50 -24.25
C ASN A 124 -11.15 56.37 -23.98
N VAL A 125 -9.89 56.56 -24.38
CA VAL A 125 -8.85 55.50 -24.35
C VAL A 125 -8.40 55.17 -22.93
N GLU A 126 -8.59 56.07 -21.96
CA GLU A 126 -7.90 55.95 -20.66
C GLU A 126 -8.70 55.26 -19.56
N ALA A 127 -9.99 54.93 -19.76
CA ALA A 127 -10.82 54.35 -18.69
C ALA A 127 -10.96 52.80 -18.76
N MET A 128 -10.73 52.20 -19.93
CA MET A 128 -11.00 50.77 -20.16
C MET A 128 -9.79 49.87 -19.89
N GLU A 129 -8.57 50.41 -20.00
CA GLU A 129 -7.33 49.67 -19.72
C GLU A 129 -7.02 49.60 -18.20
N TYR A 130 -7.44 50.62 -17.44
CA TYR A 130 -7.24 50.70 -16.00
C TYR A 130 -8.09 49.69 -15.21
N ASP A 131 -9.35 49.47 -15.61
CA ASP A 131 -10.25 48.54 -14.92
C ASP A 131 -9.83 47.07 -15.11
N ASP A 132 -9.35 46.71 -16.30
CA ASP A 132 -8.88 45.35 -16.59
C ASP A 132 -7.53 45.03 -15.93
N VAL A 133 -6.59 45.98 -15.92
CA VAL A 133 -5.32 45.85 -15.18
C VAL A 133 -5.57 45.79 -13.66
N THR A 134 -6.52 46.57 -13.14
CA THR A 134 -6.89 46.53 -11.72
C THR A 134 -7.49 45.18 -11.33
N LYS A 135 -8.40 44.62 -12.16
CA LYS A 135 -8.97 43.28 -11.96
C LYS A 135 -7.93 42.16 -12.03
N ARG A 136 -6.99 42.24 -12.98
CA ARG A 136 -5.87 41.29 -13.05
C ARG A 136 -4.95 41.41 -11.83
N GLY A 137 -4.69 42.62 -11.36
CA GLY A 137 -3.92 42.88 -10.15
C GLY A 137 -4.55 42.29 -8.89
N THR A 138 -5.87 42.42 -8.71
CA THR A 138 -6.56 41.82 -7.55
C THR A 138 -6.61 40.29 -7.61
N LEU A 139 -6.82 39.71 -8.80
CA LEU A 139 -6.79 38.24 -8.98
C LEU A 139 -5.41 37.65 -8.69
N LEU A 140 -4.35 38.26 -9.25
CA LEU A 140 -2.97 37.83 -9.02
C LEU A 140 -2.58 37.98 -7.54
N SER A 141 -2.98 39.08 -6.90
CA SER A 141 -2.76 39.30 -5.47
C SER A 141 -3.44 38.22 -4.62
N HIS A 142 -4.68 37.86 -4.94
CA HIS A 142 -5.38 36.77 -4.26
C HIS A 142 -4.69 35.42 -4.47
N GLN A 143 -4.27 35.10 -5.71
CA GLN A 143 -3.53 33.88 -6.00
C GLN A 143 -2.19 33.81 -5.27
N LEU A 144 -1.45 34.93 -5.20
CA LEU A 144 -0.20 35.02 -4.43
C LEU A 144 -0.45 34.77 -2.94
N SER A 145 -1.50 35.36 -2.37
CA SER A 145 -1.87 35.13 -0.97
C SER A 145 -2.23 33.66 -0.68
N MET A 146 -2.98 33.02 -1.58
CA MET A 146 -3.31 31.59 -1.45
C MET A 146 -2.07 30.71 -1.60
N MET A 147 -1.15 31.06 -2.52
CA MET A 147 0.10 30.32 -2.68
C MET A 147 1.02 30.50 -1.47
N GLU A 148 1.14 31.70 -0.93
CA GLU A 148 1.96 32.01 0.24
C GLU A 148 1.47 31.25 1.49
N THR A 149 0.16 31.23 1.72
CA THR A 149 -0.44 30.47 2.82
C THR A 149 -0.24 28.95 2.65
N SER A 150 -0.40 28.42 1.44
CA SER A 150 -0.13 27.00 1.16
C SER A 150 1.36 26.63 1.35
N ALA A 151 2.28 27.51 0.93
CA ALA A 151 3.71 27.31 1.09
C ALA A 151 4.13 27.34 2.56
N ALA A 152 3.54 28.24 3.36
CA ALA A 152 3.77 28.30 4.79
C ALA A 152 3.29 27.02 5.49
N TYR A 153 2.10 26.52 5.13
CA TYR A 153 1.57 25.27 5.68
C TYR A 153 2.44 24.06 5.32
N ASP A 154 2.88 23.98 4.06
CA ASP A 154 3.77 22.93 3.60
C ASP A 154 5.12 22.95 4.32
N ALA A 155 5.68 24.15 4.56
CA ALA A 155 6.93 24.29 5.29
C ALA A 155 6.83 23.75 6.73
N ILE A 156 5.74 24.09 7.44
CA ILE A 156 5.50 23.59 8.80
C ILE A 156 5.35 22.07 8.80
N THR A 157 4.54 21.54 7.88
CA THR A 157 4.30 20.09 7.76
C THR A 157 5.59 19.34 7.46
N ARG A 158 6.43 19.85 6.55
CA ARG A 158 7.74 19.26 6.25
C ARG A 158 8.65 19.20 7.47
N VAL A 159 8.74 20.27 8.25
CA VAL A 159 9.55 20.30 9.48
C VAL A 159 9.05 19.25 10.47
N GLN A 160 7.73 19.12 10.65
CA GLN A 160 7.16 18.11 11.53
C GLN A 160 7.46 16.68 11.05
N LEU A 161 7.33 16.41 9.75
CA LEU A 161 7.64 15.10 9.17
C LEU A 161 9.14 14.78 9.31
N GLN A 162 10.02 15.76 9.11
CA GLN A 162 11.46 15.57 9.31
C GLN A 162 11.79 15.21 10.75
N LYS A 163 11.14 15.86 11.73
CA LYS A 163 11.29 15.50 13.14
C LYS A 163 10.82 14.07 13.41
N ASN A 164 9.66 13.68 12.88
CA ASN A 164 9.14 12.33 13.06
C ASN A 164 10.05 11.28 12.43
N ILE A 165 10.59 11.53 11.23
CA ILE A 165 11.56 10.65 10.57
C ILE A 165 12.79 10.48 11.45
N TYR A 166 13.34 11.57 11.98
CA TYR A 166 14.51 11.51 12.86
C TYR A 166 14.23 10.70 14.13
N THR A 167 13.09 10.93 14.79
CA THR A 167 12.70 10.17 15.99
C THR A 167 12.52 8.68 15.68
N LEU A 168 11.81 8.34 14.61
CA LEU A 168 11.59 6.95 14.21
C LEU A 168 12.90 6.25 13.83
N GLN A 169 13.82 6.94 13.15
CA GLN A 169 15.14 6.41 12.82
C GLN A 169 15.92 6.07 14.10
N TYR A 170 15.97 7.01 15.05
CA TYR A 170 16.64 6.78 16.33
C TYR A 170 16.04 5.59 17.10
N GLU A 171 14.72 5.50 17.20
CA GLU A 171 14.05 4.39 17.88
C GLU A 171 14.27 3.06 17.18
N ASN A 172 14.26 3.03 15.85
CA ASN A 172 14.50 1.83 15.07
C ASN A 172 15.95 1.33 15.25
N GLU A 173 16.93 2.24 15.22
CA GLU A 173 18.32 1.88 15.52
C GLU A 173 18.50 1.32 16.93
N ARG A 174 17.85 1.95 17.92
CA ARG A 174 17.86 1.47 19.31
C ARG A 174 17.25 0.06 19.42
N LEU A 175 16.08 -0.16 18.83
CA LEU A 175 15.43 -1.47 18.82
C LEU A 175 16.26 -2.52 18.08
N ALA A 176 16.92 -2.15 16.99
CA ALA A 176 17.80 -3.04 16.25
C ALA A 176 19.03 -3.44 17.08
N GLN A 177 19.58 -2.53 17.88
CA GLN A 177 20.66 -2.85 18.84
C GLN A 177 20.16 -3.82 19.93
N GLU A 178 19.02 -3.54 20.53
CA GLU A 178 18.42 -4.40 21.56
C GLU A 178 18.14 -5.81 21.03
N ALA A 179 17.58 -5.93 19.81
CA ALA A 179 17.35 -7.22 19.17
C ALA A 179 18.64 -7.96 18.78
N ARG A 180 19.76 -7.25 18.57
CA ARG A 180 21.07 -7.90 18.38
C ARG A 180 21.60 -8.44 19.69
N GLN A 181 21.55 -7.64 20.75
CA GLN A 181 22.00 -8.04 22.07
C GLN A 181 21.23 -9.26 22.60
N GLN A 182 19.90 -9.29 22.44
CA GLN A 182 19.10 -10.46 22.81
C GLN A 182 19.49 -11.73 22.03
N ARG A 183 19.84 -11.60 20.74
CA ARG A 183 20.30 -12.74 19.94
C ARG A 183 21.67 -13.23 20.40
N GLU A 184 22.58 -12.33 20.75
CA GLU A 184 23.91 -12.67 21.26
C GLU A 184 23.81 -13.37 22.62
N ASP A 185 22.98 -12.86 23.52
CA ASP A 185 22.71 -13.46 24.83
C ASP A 185 22.08 -14.85 24.70
N ALA A 186 21.08 -15.00 23.83
CA ALA A 186 20.48 -16.30 23.52
C ALA A 186 21.50 -17.28 22.91
N ALA A 187 22.38 -16.79 22.03
CA ALA A 187 23.44 -17.61 21.45
C ALA A 187 24.47 -18.05 22.50
N TYR A 188 24.84 -17.15 23.42
CA TYR A 188 25.73 -17.43 24.54
C TYR A 188 25.13 -18.51 25.45
N HIS A 189 23.88 -18.34 25.88
CA HIS A 189 23.22 -19.33 26.73
C HIS A 189 23.08 -20.68 26.04
N ARG A 190 22.76 -20.69 24.74
CA ARG A 190 22.72 -21.93 23.96
C ARG A 190 24.08 -22.64 23.93
N ASP A 191 25.18 -21.92 23.71
CA ASP A 191 26.54 -22.50 23.74
C ASP A 191 26.86 -23.06 25.14
N PHE A 192 26.53 -22.31 26.19
CA PHE A 192 26.70 -22.75 27.57
C PHE A 192 25.97 -24.08 27.85
N PHE A 193 24.71 -24.21 27.42
CA PHE A 193 23.96 -25.45 27.61
C PHE A 193 24.53 -26.64 26.83
N TYR A 194 25.04 -26.43 25.61
CA TYR A 194 25.70 -27.49 24.86
C TYR A 194 26.96 -27.99 25.55
N ARG A 195 27.78 -27.09 26.11
CA ARG A 195 28.97 -27.50 26.89
C ARG A 195 28.58 -28.27 28.16
N LEU A 196 27.51 -27.86 28.83
CA LEU A 196 27.03 -28.57 30.02
C LEU A 196 26.53 -29.98 29.67
N LEU A 197 25.84 -30.12 28.54
CA LEU A 197 25.38 -31.41 28.05
C LEU A 197 26.58 -32.32 27.70
N GLU A 198 27.56 -31.79 26.98
CA GLU A 198 28.79 -32.51 26.63
C GLU A 198 29.55 -32.99 27.89
N ALA A 199 29.69 -32.12 28.90
CA ALA A 199 30.31 -32.50 30.17
C ALA A 199 29.52 -33.60 30.90
N THR A 200 28.19 -33.57 30.81
CA THR A 200 27.32 -34.59 31.41
C THR A 200 27.48 -35.94 30.70
N ASP A 201 27.57 -35.93 29.37
CA ASP A 201 27.80 -37.14 28.58
C ASP A 201 29.18 -37.75 28.89
N GLN A 202 30.22 -36.92 29.00
CA GLN A 202 31.55 -37.35 29.42
C GLN A 202 31.54 -37.99 30.82
N LEU A 203 30.85 -37.37 31.78
CA LEU A 203 30.69 -37.94 33.13
C LEU A 203 30.00 -39.32 33.07
N ASN A 204 28.92 -39.45 32.30
CA ASN A 204 28.21 -40.72 32.14
C ASN A 204 29.12 -41.82 31.57
N LEU A 205 29.96 -41.49 30.59
CA LEU A 205 30.95 -42.42 30.04
C LEU A 205 31.96 -42.88 31.10
N THR A 206 32.51 -41.94 31.88
CA THR A 206 33.47 -42.29 32.94
C THR A 206 32.84 -43.17 34.03
N ILE A 207 31.57 -42.94 34.37
CA ILE A 207 30.84 -43.78 35.32
C ILE A 207 30.65 -45.20 34.75
N ALA A 208 30.31 -45.31 33.47
CA ALA A 208 30.18 -46.61 32.81
C ALA A 208 31.50 -47.38 32.81
N ASP A 209 32.62 -46.71 32.52
CA ASP A 209 33.96 -47.30 32.55
C ASP A 209 34.33 -47.80 33.96
N ILE A 210 34.09 -46.98 34.99
CA ILE A 210 34.32 -47.36 36.39
C ILE A 210 33.47 -48.58 36.77
N HIS A 211 32.20 -48.60 36.38
CA HIS A 211 31.30 -49.71 36.68
C HIS A 211 31.76 -51.01 35.98
N GLN A 212 32.21 -50.91 34.73
CA GLN A 212 32.76 -52.05 34.00
C GLN A 212 34.05 -52.58 34.64
N ASP A 213 34.95 -51.69 35.07
CA ASP A 213 36.18 -52.06 35.77
C ASP A 213 35.91 -52.72 37.12
N TYR A 214 34.93 -52.21 37.87
CA TYR A 214 34.45 -52.83 39.11
C TYR A 214 33.95 -54.27 38.87
N ILE A 215 33.07 -54.48 37.89
CA ILE A 215 32.56 -55.81 37.54
C ILE A 215 33.71 -56.75 37.16
N ARG A 216 34.66 -56.28 36.34
CA ARG A 216 35.83 -57.07 35.94
C ARG A 216 36.64 -57.48 37.18
N THR A 217 36.93 -56.54 38.08
CA THR A 217 37.73 -56.77 39.28
C THR A 217 37.05 -57.74 40.24
N VAL A 218 35.75 -57.59 40.48
CA VAL A 218 34.96 -58.50 41.32
C VAL A 218 34.87 -59.90 40.70
N ASN A 219 34.66 -60.01 39.39
CA ASN A 219 34.62 -61.33 38.73
C ASN A 219 35.96 -62.06 38.81
N VAL A 220 37.09 -61.35 38.67
CA VAL A 220 38.44 -61.94 38.82
C VAL A 220 38.71 -62.35 40.27
N SER A 221 38.25 -61.58 41.26
CA SER A 221 38.45 -61.91 42.67
C SER A 221 37.55 -63.06 43.15
N MET A 222 36.32 -63.19 42.61
CA MET A 222 35.40 -64.30 42.92
C MET A 222 35.73 -65.61 42.19
N PHE A 223 36.34 -65.54 41.01
CA PHE A 223 36.76 -66.72 40.25
C PHE A 223 38.24 -66.60 39.84
N PRO A 224 39.18 -66.72 40.80
CA PRO A 224 40.59 -66.76 40.47
C PRO A 224 40.83 -67.96 39.56
N ARG A 225 41.30 -67.71 38.34
CA ARG A 225 41.76 -68.79 37.46
C ARG A 225 42.96 -69.43 38.17
N HIS A 226 42.75 -70.59 38.78
CA HIS A 226 43.86 -71.43 39.17
C HIS A 226 44.55 -71.83 37.88
N ASP A 227 45.73 -71.26 37.63
CA ASP A 227 46.65 -71.73 36.62
C ASP A 227 46.97 -73.18 36.96
N VAL A 228 46.29 -74.10 36.29
CA VAL A 228 46.62 -75.52 36.27
C VAL A 228 47.87 -75.67 35.42
N SER A 229 49.00 -75.20 35.97
CA SER A 229 50.31 -75.60 35.49
C SER A 229 50.45 -77.07 35.84
N SER A 230 50.21 -77.89 34.82
CA SER A 230 50.38 -79.33 34.83
C SER A 230 51.82 -79.69 35.23
N LEU A 231 51.94 -80.53 36.24
CA LEU A 231 53.10 -81.37 36.55
C LEU A 231 52.58 -82.78 36.81
#